data_AF-A0A6P9CI36-F1
#
_entry.id   AF-A0A6P9CI36-F1
#
_cell.length_a   1.000
_cell.length_b   1.000
_cell.length_c   1.000
_cell.angle_alpha   90.00
_cell.angle_beta   90.00
_cell.angle_gamma   90.00
#
_symmetry.space_group_name_H-M   'P 1'
#
loop_
_entity.id
_entity.type
_entity.pdbx_description
1 polymer ?
#
loop_
_entity_poly.entity_id
_entity_poly.type
_entity_poly.pdbx_seq_one_letter_code
_entity_poly.pdbx_strand_id
1 'polypeptide(L)'
;MAAAAPPKEEKEKGSRAPAAAPQGKIGREEVLDYVVNQFLQALDAGGCRLFSKCYSCLYKAHPEFTKCIYNQFISHLQNSVREEIQALKEEGNLPLLLESLDKLEKEAKDKEGPAWRPSGIPEEDVRGVVLPYLLKQRKFLQKFLKEKQESNSQLAAAVVAGRQRIAELQEQICRQKEEWQGIAIEGRKMMETFDDLS
;
A
#
# COMPACT_ATOMS: atom_id res chain seq x y z
N MET A 1 35.82 -69.91 39.18
CA MET A 1 35.42 -69.12 40.35
C MET A 1 34.39 -68.11 39.90
N ALA A 2 33.22 -68.17 40.52
CA ALA A 2 32.06 -67.33 40.28
C ALA A 2 32.08 -66.06 41.15
N ALA A 3 31.08 -65.20 40.93
CA ALA A 3 30.63 -63.99 41.66
C ALA A 3 31.05 -62.66 41.00
N ALA A 4 30.21 -61.63 40.84
CA ALA A 4 28.79 -61.39 41.10
C ALA A 4 28.42 -60.03 40.44
N ALA A 5 27.18 -59.84 39.99
CA ALA A 5 26.54 -58.53 39.77
C ALA A 5 25.77 -58.15 41.08
N PRO A 6 25.23 -56.90 41.35
CA PRO A 6 24.57 -55.96 40.42
C PRO A 6 24.76 -54.44 40.80
N PRO A 7 23.78 -53.49 40.72
CA PRO A 7 23.64 -52.50 39.64
C PRO A 7 23.53 -51.01 40.11
N LYS A 8 23.31 -50.11 39.12
CA LYS A 8 22.79 -48.73 39.18
C LYS A 8 23.75 -47.61 39.60
N GLU A 9 23.85 -46.58 38.75
CA GLU A 9 23.27 -45.28 39.07
C GLU A 9 23.25 -44.38 37.83
N GLU A 10 22.03 -43.98 37.47
CA GLU A 10 21.74 -42.88 36.56
C GLU A 10 22.40 -41.59 37.10
N LYS A 11 23.10 -40.86 36.24
CA LYS A 11 23.35 -39.44 36.45
C LYS A 11 22.81 -38.67 35.27
N GLU A 12 21.51 -38.41 35.35
CA GLU A 12 20.97 -37.11 34.97
C GLU A 12 21.82 -36.03 35.65
N LYS A 13 22.52 -35.23 34.86
CA LYS A 13 22.89 -33.89 35.27
C LYS A 13 22.37 -32.94 34.21
N GLY A 14 21.29 -32.28 34.60
CA GLY A 14 20.51 -31.35 33.80
C GLY A 14 21.39 -30.38 33.04
N SER A 15 21.34 -30.51 31.72
CA SER A 15 21.56 -29.38 30.85
C SER A 15 20.39 -28.44 31.09
N ARG A 16 20.65 -27.32 31.78
CA ARG A 16 19.69 -26.23 31.93
C ARG A 16 19.42 -25.70 30.54
N ALA A 17 18.34 -26.17 29.93
CA ALA A 17 17.83 -25.65 28.69
C ALA A 17 17.67 -24.11 28.83
N PRO A 18 18.05 -23.32 27.81
CA PRO A 18 17.69 -21.92 27.79
C PRO A 18 16.16 -21.83 27.88
N ALA A 19 15.68 -20.86 28.67
CA ALA A 19 14.26 -20.62 28.91
C ALA A 19 13.49 -20.78 27.61
N ALA A 20 12.51 -21.70 27.61
CA ALA A 20 11.71 -22.01 26.45
C ALA A 20 11.16 -20.70 25.87
N ALA A 21 11.54 -20.41 24.62
CA ALA A 21 10.95 -19.32 23.87
C ALA A 21 9.43 -19.51 23.90
N PRO A 22 8.67 -18.47 24.26
CA PRO A 22 7.25 -18.65 24.47
C PRO A 22 6.58 -19.02 23.12
N GLN A 23 6.01 -20.23 23.05
CA GLN A 23 5.44 -20.84 21.84
C GLN A 23 3.96 -20.48 21.69
N GLY A 24 3.66 -19.19 21.63
CA GLY A 24 2.37 -18.63 21.26
C GLY A 24 2.56 -17.61 20.13
N LYS A 25 1.48 -17.19 19.44
CA LYS A 25 1.52 -16.04 18.53
C LYS A 25 1.71 -14.77 19.37
N ILE A 26 2.93 -14.55 19.82
CA ILE A 26 3.35 -13.45 20.67
C ILE A 26 3.57 -12.25 19.77
N GLY A 27 3.07 -11.09 20.22
CA GLY A 27 3.25 -9.85 19.49
C GLY A 27 4.74 -9.53 19.35
N ARG A 28 5.16 -8.92 18.24
CA ARG A 28 6.59 -8.58 18.08
C ARG A 28 7.10 -7.62 19.16
N GLU A 29 6.21 -6.80 19.73
CA GLU A 29 6.52 -5.98 20.90
C GLU A 29 6.86 -6.83 22.12
N GLU A 30 6.06 -7.86 22.41
CA GLU A 30 6.30 -8.77 23.52
C GLU A 30 7.60 -9.57 23.32
N VAL A 31 7.97 -9.90 22.08
CA VAL A 31 9.28 -10.49 21.75
C VAL A 31 10.41 -9.52 22.08
N LEU A 32 10.28 -8.24 21.73
CA LEU A 32 11.27 -7.22 22.03
C LEU A 32 11.47 -7.09 23.55
N ASP A 33 10.37 -6.98 24.30
CA ASP A 33 10.41 -6.88 25.76
C ASP A 33 11.03 -8.14 26.38
N TYR A 34 10.73 -9.32 25.85
CA TYR A 34 11.34 -10.57 26.27
C TYR A 34 12.86 -10.58 26.04
N VAL A 35 13.34 -10.16 24.87
CA VAL A 35 14.77 -10.12 24.54
C VAL A 35 15.52 -9.14 25.45
N VAL A 36 14.94 -7.96 25.71
CA VAL A 36 15.51 -6.97 26.62
C VAL A 36 15.60 -7.51 28.04
N ASN A 37 14.52 -8.14 28.52
CA ASN A 37 14.52 -8.77 29.84
C ASN A 37 15.56 -9.88 29.95
N GLN A 38 15.71 -10.71 28.91
CA GLN A 38 16.70 -11.78 28.86
C GLN A 38 18.14 -11.22 28.89
N PHE A 39 18.40 -10.12 28.18
CA PHE A 39 19.68 -9.42 28.22
C PHE A 39 20.00 -8.88 29.63
N LEU A 40 19.05 -8.20 30.27
CA LEU A 40 19.24 -7.65 31.61
C LEU A 40 19.48 -8.73 32.68
N GLN A 41 18.84 -9.89 32.54
CA GLN A 41 19.10 -11.06 33.39
C GLN A 41 20.49 -11.65 33.14
N ALA A 42 20.94 -11.68 31.88
CA ALA A 42 22.29 -12.16 31.54
C ALA A 42 23.39 -11.25 32.11
N LEU A 43 23.13 -9.94 32.25
CA LEU A 43 24.09 -9.01 32.86
C LEU A 43 24.37 -9.30 34.34
N ASP A 44 23.37 -9.74 35.10
CA ASP A 44 23.55 -10.08 36.51
C ASP A 44 24.10 -11.50 36.72
N ALA A 45 24.08 -12.35 35.69
CA ALA A 45 24.52 -13.74 35.77
C ALA A 45 26.04 -13.84 36.07
N GLY A 46 26.37 -13.92 37.37
CA GLY A 46 27.74 -14.06 37.86
C GLY A 46 28.49 -12.74 38.09
N GLY A 47 27.82 -11.58 37.92
CA GLY A 47 28.44 -10.26 38.08
C GLY A 47 28.94 -10.00 39.50
N CYS A 48 28.19 -10.38 40.53
CA CYS A 48 28.57 -10.18 41.93
C CYS A 48 29.91 -10.87 42.27
N ARG A 49 30.12 -12.09 41.78
CA ARG A 49 31.37 -12.84 42.00
C ARG A 49 32.57 -12.15 41.33
N LEU A 50 32.39 -11.62 40.14
CA LEU A 50 33.44 -10.89 39.42
C LEU A 50 33.74 -9.56 40.12
N PHE A 51 32.71 -8.84 40.55
CA PHE A 51 32.83 -7.60 41.29
C PHE A 51 33.61 -7.77 42.60
N SER A 52 33.29 -8.79 43.40
CA SER A 52 34.02 -9.09 44.64
C SER A 52 35.47 -9.51 44.40
N LYS A 53 35.79 -10.13 43.25
CA LYS A 53 37.18 -10.46 42.89
C LYS A 53 38.00 -9.21 42.55
N CYS A 54 37.43 -8.30 41.78
CA CYS A 54 38.09 -7.04 41.40
C CYS A 54 38.31 -6.13 42.63
N TYR A 55 37.36 -6.12 43.57
CA TYR A 55 37.44 -5.34 44.81
C TYR A 55 37.77 -6.21 46.03
N SER A 56 38.76 -7.09 45.90
CA SER A 56 39.07 -8.12 46.92
C SER A 56 39.46 -7.54 48.29
N CYS A 57 40.15 -6.40 48.35
CA CYS A 57 40.51 -5.74 49.61
C CYS A 57 39.28 -5.17 50.33
N LEU A 58 38.37 -4.53 49.59
CA LEU A 58 37.11 -3.98 50.11
C LEU A 58 36.18 -5.10 50.58
N TYR A 59 36.09 -6.18 49.81
CA TYR A 59 35.26 -7.34 50.13
C TYR A 59 35.72 -8.06 51.40
N LYS A 60 37.03 -8.16 51.64
CA LYS A 60 37.60 -8.74 52.86
C LYS A 60 37.33 -7.86 54.09
N ALA A 61 37.34 -6.54 53.95
CA ALA A 61 37.09 -5.61 55.04
C ALA A 61 35.59 -5.52 55.38
N HIS A 62 34.73 -5.33 54.36
CA HIS A 62 33.28 -5.17 54.53
C HIS A 62 32.52 -5.90 53.40
N PRO A 63 32.23 -7.20 53.56
CA PRO A 63 31.57 -8.02 52.52
C PRO A 63 30.13 -7.57 52.25
N GLU A 64 29.37 -7.25 53.29
CA GLU A 64 27.97 -6.82 53.16
C GLU A 64 27.83 -5.45 52.49
N PHE A 65 28.75 -4.52 52.81
CA PHE A 65 28.81 -3.22 52.13
C PHE A 65 29.13 -3.36 50.63
N THR A 66 30.09 -4.22 50.29
CA THR A 66 30.48 -4.48 48.90
C THR A 66 29.32 -5.09 48.09
N LYS A 67 28.56 -6.02 48.68
CA LYS A 67 27.35 -6.58 48.06
C LYS A 67 26.25 -5.53 47.89
N CYS A 68 26.06 -4.66 48.89
CA CYS A 68 25.09 -3.57 48.83
C CYS A 68 25.39 -2.61 47.66
N ILE A 69 26.66 -2.21 47.49
CA ILE A 69 27.10 -1.38 46.35
C ILE A 69 26.83 -2.08 45.02
N TYR A 70 27.18 -3.36 44.89
CA TYR A 70 26.91 -4.11 43.67
C TYR A 70 25.42 -4.16 43.34
N ASN A 71 24.58 -4.47 44.33
CA ASN A 71 23.13 -4.54 44.17
C ASN A 71 22.55 -3.18 43.77
N GLN A 72 23.05 -2.09 44.35
CA GLN A 72 22.66 -0.74 43.95
C GLN A 72 23.08 -0.44 42.52
N PHE A 73 24.32 -0.73 42.15
CA PHE A 73 24.85 -0.52 40.81
C PHE A 73 24.05 -1.29 39.76
N ILE A 74 23.82 -2.59 39.95
CA ILE A 74 23.11 -3.41 38.97
C ILE A 74 21.64 -3.01 38.85
N SER A 75 20.99 -2.67 39.97
CA SER A 75 19.59 -2.21 39.96
C SER A 75 19.46 -0.87 39.24
N HIS A 76 20.37 0.08 39.51
CA HIS A 76 20.39 1.38 38.84
C HIS A 76 20.67 1.22 37.34
N LEU A 77 21.63 0.37 36.96
CA LEU A 77 21.95 0.11 35.56
C LEU A 77 20.77 -0.54 34.83
N GLN A 78 20.15 -1.57 35.42
CA GLN A 78 18.99 -2.24 34.82
C GLN A 78 17.81 -1.28 34.69
N ASN A 79 17.54 -0.44 35.70
CA ASN A 79 16.47 0.55 35.63
C ASN A 79 16.75 1.61 34.58
N SER A 80 17.96 2.16 34.54
CA SER A 80 18.36 3.14 33.54
C SER A 80 18.22 2.57 32.12
N VAL A 81 18.69 1.35 31.86
CA VAL A 81 18.52 0.72 30.54
C VAL A 81 17.05 0.48 30.20
N ARG A 82 16.21 0.10 31.17
CA ARG A 82 14.76 -0.06 30.96
C ARG A 82 14.09 1.26 30.62
N GLU A 83 14.41 2.31 31.36
CA GLU A 83 13.88 3.66 31.15
C GLU A 83 14.28 4.20 29.78
N GLU A 84 15.55 4.07 29.40
CA GLU A 84 16.05 4.48 28.08
C GLU A 84 15.37 3.71 26.94
N ILE A 85 15.23 2.38 27.07
CA ILE A 85 14.52 1.58 26.06
C ILE A 85 13.04 1.95 25.99
N GLN A 86 12.40 2.22 27.12
CA GLN A 86 11.00 2.66 27.15
C GLN A 86 10.85 4.03 26.48
N ALA A 87 11.75 4.98 26.75
CA ALA A 87 11.78 6.28 26.09
C ALA A 87 11.97 6.13 24.57
N LEU A 88 12.90 5.27 24.12
CA LEU A 88 13.10 4.97 22.69
C LEU A 88 11.88 4.28 22.06
N LYS A 89 11.16 3.41 22.79
CA LYS A 89 9.91 2.80 22.33
C LYS A 89 8.83 3.84 22.11
N GLU A 90 8.71 4.80 23.03
CA GLU A 90 7.73 5.89 22.97
C GLU A 90 8.07 6.90 21.86
N GLU A 91 9.33 7.33 21.77
CA GLU A 91 9.82 8.24 20.71
C GLU A 91 9.63 7.63 19.32
N GLY A 92 10.00 6.36 19.15
CA GLY A 92 9.86 5.63 17.89
C GLY A 92 8.44 5.15 17.59
N ASN A 93 7.49 5.36 18.51
CA ASN A 93 6.12 4.81 18.43
C ASN A 93 6.12 3.31 18.06
N LEU A 94 7.08 2.58 18.60
CA LEU A 94 7.33 1.18 18.27
C LEU A 94 6.14 0.25 18.58
N PRO A 95 5.38 0.44 19.67
CA PRO A 95 4.23 -0.41 19.96
C PRO A 95 3.22 -0.42 18.80
N LEU A 96 2.83 0.75 18.31
CA LEU A 96 1.87 0.87 17.20
C LEU A 96 2.46 0.35 15.88
N LEU A 97 3.75 0.61 15.62
CA LEU A 97 4.40 0.13 14.40
C LEU A 97 4.49 -1.40 14.37
N LEU A 98 4.90 -2.04 15.47
CA LEU A 98 5.00 -3.48 15.57
C LEU A 98 3.61 -4.15 15.49
N GLU A 99 2.59 -3.56 16.12
CA GLU A 99 1.21 -4.03 15.99
C GLU A 99 0.71 -3.93 14.54
N SER A 100 1.03 -2.83 13.84
CA SER A 100 0.66 -2.67 12.43
C SER A 100 1.35 -3.71 11.52
N LEU A 101 2.61 -4.03 11.81
CA LEU A 101 3.35 -5.06 11.09
C LEU A 101 2.78 -6.45 11.35
N ASP A 102 2.33 -6.73 12.57
CA ASP A 102 1.66 -7.99 12.91
C ASP A 102 0.29 -8.12 12.19
N LYS A 103 -0.42 -7.01 12.00
CA LYS A 103 -1.64 -6.96 11.18
C LYS A 103 -1.34 -7.23 9.71
N LEU A 104 -0.32 -6.56 9.14
CA LEU A 104 0.10 -6.77 7.76
C LEU A 104 0.58 -8.20 7.49
N GLU A 105 1.30 -8.81 8.42
CA GLU A 105 1.69 -10.22 8.31
C GLU A 105 0.46 -11.13 8.29
N LYS A 106 -0.53 -10.90 9.17
CA LYS A 106 -1.78 -11.67 9.21
C LYS A 106 -2.57 -11.55 7.90
N GLU A 107 -2.67 -10.35 7.33
CA GLU A 107 -3.36 -10.10 6.04
C GLU A 107 -2.62 -10.70 4.84
N ALA A 108 -1.31 -10.89 4.94
CA ALA A 108 -0.49 -11.41 3.85
C ALA A 108 -0.35 -12.95 3.86
N LYS A 109 -0.88 -13.66 4.87
CA LYS A 109 -0.70 -15.12 5.01
C LYS A 109 -1.19 -15.93 3.82
N ASP A 110 -2.21 -15.44 3.13
CA ASP A 110 -2.83 -16.14 2.00
C ASP A 110 -2.12 -15.85 0.66
N LYS A 111 -1.07 -15.02 0.66
CA LYS A 111 -0.30 -14.67 -0.55
C LYS A 111 0.96 -15.54 -0.64
N GLU A 112 0.90 -16.60 -1.44
CA GLU A 112 2.01 -17.56 -1.60
C GLU A 112 3.16 -17.08 -2.51
N GLY A 113 3.06 -15.90 -3.14
CA GLY A 113 4.07 -15.36 -4.04
C GLY A 113 5.14 -14.49 -3.35
N PRO A 114 6.34 -14.35 -3.94
CA PRO A 114 7.34 -13.40 -3.44
C PRO A 114 6.77 -11.98 -3.49
N ALA A 115 6.83 -11.29 -2.35
CA ALA A 115 6.39 -9.91 -2.27
C ALA A 115 7.31 -9.00 -3.10
N TRP A 116 6.72 -8.01 -3.77
CA TRP A 116 7.47 -7.01 -4.55
C TRP A 116 8.50 -6.29 -3.67
N ARG A 117 9.64 -5.94 -4.28
CA ARG A 117 10.72 -5.17 -3.68
C ARG A 117 11.10 -4.05 -4.66
N PRO A 118 11.47 -2.86 -4.17
CA PRO A 118 11.98 -1.78 -5.02
C PRO A 118 13.12 -2.30 -5.90
N SER A 119 13.00 -2.08 -7.21
CA SER A 119 14.00 -2.52 -8.19
C SER A 119 15.29 -1.71 -8.11
N GLY A 120 15.22 -0.52 -7.50
CA GLY A 120 16.27 0.50 -7.53
C GLY A 120 16.15 1.44 -8.73
N ILE A 121 15.17 1.22 -9.61
CA ILE A 121 14.87 2.08 -10.75
C ILE A 121 13.55 2.81 -10.46
N PRO A 122 13.59 4.12 -10.13
CA PRO A 122 12.40 4.84 -9.68
C PRO A 122 11.32 4.89 -10.77
N GLU A 123 11.68 4.93 -12.06
CA GLU A 123 10.73 4.93 -13.16
C GLU A 123 9.91 3.65 -13.24
N GLU A 124 10.48 2.50 -12.86
CA GLU A 124 9.77 1.22 -12.85
C GLU A 124 8.92 1.09 -11.60
N ASP A 125 9.45 1.50 -10.45
CA ASP A 125 8.78 1.40 -9.16
C ASP A 125 7.53 2.30 -9.11
N VAL A 126 7.59 3.50 -9.70
CA VAL A 126 6.47 4.45 -9.76
C VAL A 126 5.37 3.99 -10.73
N ARG A 127 5.72 3.25 -11.79
CA ARG A 127 4.71 2.76 -12.76
C ARG A 127 3.63 1.93 -12.09
N GLY A 128 3.99 1.06 -11.14
CA GLY A 128 3.03 0.22 -10.42
C GLY A 128 1.95 1.04 -9.70
N VAL A 129 2.34 2.18 -9.13
CA VAL A 129 1.46 3.10 -8.40
C VAL A 129 0.62 3.97 -9.35
N VAL A 130 1.22 4.47 -10.43
CA VAL A 130 0.58 5.44 -11.33
C VAL A 130 -0.34 4.77 -12.36
N LEU A 131 -0.04 3.55 -12.78
CA LEU A 131 -0.77 2.84 -13.84
C LEU A 131 -2.28 2.71 -13.58
N PRO A 132 -2.78 2.37 -12.37
CA PRO A 132 -4.22 2.31 -12.10
C PRO A 132 -4.94 3.64 -12.37
N TYR A 133 -4.33 4.77 -12.04
CA TYR A 133 -4.90 6.10 -12.27
C TYR A 133 -4.96 6.43 -13.76
N LEU A 134 -3.87 6.17 -14.49
CA LEU A 134 -3.83 6.38 -15.95
C LEU A 134 -4.84 5.50 -16.69
N LEU A 135 -5.00 4.24 -16.25
CA LEU A 135 -6.02 3.34 -16.82
C LEU A 135 -7.44 3.85 -16.55
N LYS A 136 -7.72 4.40 -15.36
CA LYS A 136 -9.01 5.01 -15.04
C LYS A 136 -9.28 6.24 -15.92
N GLN A 137 -8.28 7.10 -16.09
CA GLN A 137 -8.38 8.29 -16.95
C GLN A 137 -8.59 7.89 -18.42
N ARG A 138 -7.86 6.90 -18.93
CA ARG A 138 -8.03 6.39 -20.29
C ARG A 138 -9.46 5.91 -20.53
N LYS A 139 -10.00 5.09 -19.62
CA LYS A 139 -11.37 4.59 -19.72
C LYS A 139 -12.40 5.72 -19.72
N PHE A 140 -12.20 6.75 -18.90
CA PHE A 140 -13.06 7.92 -18.86
C PHE A 140 -13.05 8.69 -20.19
N LEU A 141 -11.86 9.02 -20.70
CA LEU A 141 -11.71 9.75 -21.96
C LEU A 141 -12.29 8.97 -23.15
N GLN A 142 -12.11 7.65 -23.18
CA GLN A 142 -12.68 6.80 -24.23
C GLN A 142 -14.22 6.86 -24.24
N LYS A 143 -14.86 6.84 -23.07
CA LYS A 143 -16.32 6.99 -22.97
C LYS A 143 -16.77 8.36 -23.47
N PHE A 144 -16.12 9.42 -22.98
CA PHE A 144 -16.46 10.79 -23.37
C PHE A 144 -16.29 11.03 -24.87
N LEU A 145 -15.21 10.52 -25.46
CA LEU A 145 -14.98 10.62 -26.90
C LEU A 145 -16.09 9.90 -27.68
N LYS A 146 -16.47 8.69 -27.26
CA LYS A 146 -17.54 7.93 -27.89
C LYS A 146 -18.87 8.68 -27.87
N GLU A 147 -19.25 9.25 -26.72
CA GLU A 147 -20.46 10.07 -26.59
C GLU A 147 -20.45 11.28 -27.53
N LYS A 148 -19.32 11.98 -27.62
CA LYS A 148 -19.17 13.12 -28.54
C LYS A 148 -19.22 12.71 -30.00
N GLN A 149 -18.62 11.57 -30.35
CA GLN A 149 -18.64 11.04 -31.71
C GLN A 149 -20.06 10.64 -32.14
N GLU A 150 -20.81 9.99 -31.25
CA GLU A 150 -22.21 9.63 -31.50
C GLU A 150 -23.08 10.87 -31.70
N SER A 151 -22.99 11.85 -30.81
CA SER A 151 -23.71 13.12 -30.95
C SER A 151 -23.36 13.86 -32.25
N ASN A 152 -22.07 13.91 -32.62
CA ASN A 152 -21.64 14.54 -33.86
C ASN A 152 -22.14 13.79 -35.09
N SER A 153 -22.15 12.45 -35.07
CA SER A 153 -22.69 11.64 -36.17
C SER A 153 -24.20 11.89 -36.39
N GLN A 154 -24.96 11.99 -35.30
CA GLN A 154 -26.39 12.32 -35.36
C GLN A 154 -26.61 13.73 -35.92
N LEU A 155 -25.82 14.70 -35.49
CA LEU A 155 -25.89 16.07 -35.99
C LEU A 155 -25.51 16.14 -37.47
N ALA A 156 -24.45 15.44 -37.89
CA ALA A 156 -24.04 15.36 -39.29
C ALA A 156 -25.14 14.75 -40.17
N ALA A 157 -25.79 13.67 -39.71
CA ALA A 157 -26.92 13.07 -40.41
C ALA A 157 -28.09 14.05 -40.55
N ALA A 158 -28.42 14.78 -39.48
CA ALA A 158 -29.46 15.81 -39.51
C ALA A 158 -29.13 16.96 -40.47
N VAL A 159 -27.87 17.40 -40.52
CA VAL A 159 -27.42 18.43 -41.48
C VAL A 159 -27.53 17.94 -42.92
N VAL A 160 -27.14 16.69 -43.21
CA VAL A 160 -27.27 16.11 -44.56
C VAL A 160 -28.74 16.02 -44.97
N ALA A 161 -29.60 15.51 -44.10
CA ALA A 161 -31.05 15.45 -44.35
C ALA A 161 -31.65 16.85 -44.56
N GLY A 162 -31.22 17.83 -43.76
CA GLY A 162 -31.62 19.23 -43.94
C GLY A 162 -31.17 19.82 -45.28
N ARG A 163 -29.94 19.53 -45.72
CA ARG A 163 -29.43 19.96 -47.03
C ARG A 163 -30.20 19.34 -48.19
N GLN A 164 -30.55 18.06 -48.10
CA GLN A 164 -31.39 17.38 -49.10
C GLN A 164 -32.76 18.06 -49.22
N ARG A 165 -33.40 18.34 -48.08
CA ARG A 165 -34.70 19.03 -48.06
C ARG A 165 -34.63 20.43 -48.67
N ILE A 166 -33.54 21.17 -48.43
CA ILE A 166 -33.33 22.48 -49.05
C ILE A 166 -33.18 22.33 -50.57
N ALA A 167 -32.42 21.34 -51.04
CA ALA A 167 -32.25 21.10 -52.48
C ALA A 167 -33.58 20.75 -53.16
N GLU A 168 -34.41 19.90 -52.56
CA GLU A 168 -35.75 19.56 -53.05
C GLU A 168 -36.65 20.81 -53.14
N LEU A 169 -36.65 21.64 -52.09
CA LEU A 169 -37.42 22.88 -52.08
C LEU A 169 -36.94 23.86 -53.15
N GLN A 170 -35.62 23.97 -53.37
CA GLN A 170 -35.06 24.81 -54.44
C GLN A 170 -35.51 24.32 -55.82
N GLU A 171 -35.53 23.00 -56.04
CA GLU A 171 -36.01 22.43 -57.29
C GLU A 171 -37.50 22.74 -57.53
N GLN A 172 -38.34 22.62 -56.50
CA GLN A 172 -39.75 23.00 -56.58
C GLN A 172 -39.95 24.48 -56.91
N ILE A 173 -39.18 25.36 -56.27
CA ILE A 173 -39.22 26.81 -56.54
C ILE A 173 -38.80 27.09 -57.98
N CYS A 174 -37.74 26.43 -58.49
CA CYS A 174 -37.30 26.59 -59.88
C CYS A 174 -38.37 26.12 -60.86
N ARG A 175 -38.98 24.95 -60.65
CA ARG A 175 -40.07 24.44 -61.50
C ARG A 175 -41.25 25.40 -61.55
N GLN A 176 -41.72 25.86 -60.39
CA GLN A 176 -42.79 26.85 -60.33
C GLN A 176 -42.38 28.11 -61.11
N LYS A 177 -41.17 28.64 -60.88
CA LYS A 177 -40.69 29.82 -61.60
C LYS A 177 -40.71 29.62 -63.12
N GLU A 178 -40.27 28.47 -63.62
CA GLU A 178 -40.31 28.14 -65.05
C GLU A 178 -41.74 28.08 -65.58
N GLU A 179 -42.67 27.46 -64.84
CA GLU A 179 -44.11 27.45 -65.18
C GLU A 179 -44.68 28.87 -65.27
N TRP A 180 -44.42 29.71 -64.27
CA TRP A 180 -44.85 31.11 -64.25
C TRP A 180 -44.25 31.92 -65.42
N GLN A 181 -42.99 31.67 -65.77
CA GLN A 181 -42.34 32.31 -66.92
C GLN A 181 -42.96 31.86 -68.25
N GLY A 182 -43.29 30.57 -68.38
CA GLY A 182 -44.01 30.03 -69.54
C GLY A 182 -45.36 30.71 -69.74
N ILE A 183 -46.17 30.76 -68.68
CA ILE A 183 -47.48 31.44 -68.68
C ILE A 183 -47.32 32.92 -69.06
N ALA A 184 -46.31 33.61 -68.53
CA ALA A 184 -46.07 35.02 -68.85
C ALA A 184 -45.65 35.26 -70.32
N ILE A 185 -44.91 34.32 -70.92
CA ILE A 185 -44.52 34.38 -72.34
C ILE A 185 -45.74 34.11 -73.24
N GLU A 186 -46.55 33.11 -72.90
CA GLU A 186 -47.80 32.83 -73.61
C GLU A 186 -48.77 34.00 -73.55
N GLY A 187 -48.93 34.62 -72.37
CA GLY A 187 -49.72 35.85 -72.21
C GLY A 187 -49.21 37.01 -73.07
N ARG A 188 -47.90 37.19 -73.19
CA ARG A 188 -47.31 38.19 -74.10
C ARG A 188 -47.61 37.91 -75.57
N LYS A 189 -47.44 36.66 -76.01
CA LYS A 189 -47.72 36.26 -77.40
C LYS A 189 -49.19 36.44 -77.74
N MET A 190 -50.10 36.12 -76.81
CA MET A 190 -51.52 36.38 -77.01
C MET A 190 -51.80 37.88 -77.16
N MET A 191 -51.15 38.72 -76.37
CA MET A 191 -51.28 40.18 -76.46
C MET A 191 -50.79 40.73 -77.81
N GLU A 192 -49.64 40.26 -78.30
CA GLU A 192 -49.12 40.60 -79.64
C GLU A 192 -50.10 40.19 -80.76
N THR A 193 -50.74 39.00 -80.65
CA THR A 193 -51.76 38.59 -81.64
C THR A 193 -53.05 39.42 -81.59
N PHE A 194 -53.37 40.06 -80.47
CA PHE A 194 -54.50 40.98 -80.37
C PHE A 194 -54.17 42.37 -80.92
N ASP A 195 -52.92 42.83 -80.75
CA ASP A 195 -52.43 44.09 -81.33
C ASP A 195 -52.29 44.01 -82.86
N ASP A 196 -51.94 42.84 -83.43
CA ASP A 196 -51.88 42.63 -84.89
C ASP A 196 -53.26 42.52 -85.59
N LEU A 197 -54.35 42.44 -84.81
CA LEU A 197 -55.74 42.31 -85.30
C LEU A 197 -56.57 43.61 -85.17
N SER A 198 -55.98 44.70 -84.66
CA SER A 198 -56.58 46.06 -84.64
C SER A 198 -55.97 46.97 -85.69
#